data_AF-A0A7S0R7J6-F1
#
_entry.id   AF-A0A7S0R7J6-F1
#
_cell.length_a   1.000
_cell.length_b   1.000
_cell.length_c   1.000
_cell.angle_alpha   90.00
_cell.angle_beta   90.00
_cell.angle_gamma   90.00
#
_symmetry.space_group_name_H-M   'P 1'
#
loop_
_entity.id
_entity.type
_entity.pdbx_description
1 polymer ?
#
loop_
_entity_poly.entity_id
_entity_poly.type
_entity_poly.pdbx_seq_one_letter_code
_entity_poly.pdbx_strand_id
1 'polypeptide(L)'
;ARMGGGIDAHDTVLRINQAPTLGFEADVGSRTNLRVLNKKWTHVYGAHHPELITADYFSRKHHQLIVSRCNVGEFKKVAVAAARMVDNMNRTAGAEVGQPYNATVRFMATRLVAHAAALITNFRRVMQEAMQRRYRGGNAPSSGFMAVFYALQRCRNITLFGFSLDECRSGGCVRPYHYFFNYPDSEWLRAHASHSFSLEGLILEALHLTRRLCLVKHHLNLSDPSSCAFSIAAIPEAADLSRYRLPHYKMMKLAPDVRAHPMRLDSTPVMQQQQQQQMQSPQHQKPGGTLSEAAVAAAGIS
;
A
#
# COMPACT_ATOMS: atom_id res chain seq x y z
N ALA A 1 2.86 -14.75 -15.99
CA ALA A 1 4.01 -13.95 -16.48
C ALA A 1 5.14 -14.20 -15.49
N ARG A 2 6.28 -14.74 -15.93
CA ARG A 2 7.30 -15.34 -15.06
C ARG A 2 8.19 -14.30 -14.37
N MET A 3 7.61 -13.49 -13.48
CA MET A 3 8.30 -12.38 -12.81
C MET A 3 8.87 -12.76 -11.44
N GLY A 4 8.73 -14.01 -11.00
CA GLY A 4 9.06 -14.40 -9.63
C GLY A 4 10.51 -14.16 -9.23
N GLY A 5 11.45 -14.46 -10.13
CA GLY A 5 12.88 -14.18 -9.91
C GLY A 5 13.17 -12.68 -9.75
N GLY A 6 12.54 -11.83 -10.56
CA GLY A 6 12.70 -10.38 -10.46
C GLY A 6 12.08 -9.79 -9.18
N ILE A 7 10.94 -10.33 -8.74
CA ILE A 7 10.31 -9.96 -7.46
C ILE A 7 11.23 -10.37 -6.29
N ASP A 8 11.70 -11.61 -6.27
CA ASP A 8 12.52 -12.14 -5.19
C ASP A 8 13.94 -11.56 -5.15
N ALA A 9 14.38 -10.85 -6.21
CA ALA A 9 15.66 -10.14 -6.23
C ALA A 9 15.68 -8.87 -5.34
N HIS A 10 14.51 -8.35 -4.94
CA HIS A 10 14.45 -7.15 -4.09
C HIS A 10 14.81 -7.47 -2.63
N ASP A 11 15.31 -6.48 -1.89
CA ASP A 11 15.60 -6.62 -0.46
C ASP A 11 14.34 -6.97 0.33
N THR A 12 13.23 -6.32 -0.03
CA THR A 12 11.95 -6.40 0.66
C THR A 12 10.81 -6.71 -0.32
N VAL A 13 10.01 -7.74 -0.02
CA VAL A 13 8.78 -8.04 -0.78
C VAL A 13 7.54 -7.76 0.06
N LEU A 14 6.68 -6.89 -0.46
CA LEU A 14 5.41 -6.45 0.12
C LEU A 14 4.26 -7.11 -0.61
N ARG A 15 3.48 -7.95 0.08
CA ARG A 15 2.26 -8.58 -0.47
C ARG A 15 1.01 -7.99 0.13
N ILE A 16 -0.13 -8.25 -0.53
CA ILE A 16 -1.39 -7.59 -0.20
C ILE A 16 -2.46 -8.64 0.07
N ASN A 17 -3.20 -8.44 1.16
CA ASN A 17 -4.33 -9.27 1.56
C ASN A 17 -3.93 -10.75 1.56
N GLN A 18 -4.67 -11.59 0.84
CA GLN A 18 -4.53 -13.04 0.75
C GLN A 18 -3.67 -13.54 -0.41
N ALA A 19 -2.95 -12.64 -1.10
CA ALA A 19 -2.11 -12.98 -2.24
C ALA A 19 -1.19 -14.20 -1.94
N PRO A 20 -1.44 -15.38 -2.53
CA PRO A 20 -0.67 -16.59 -2.24
C PRO A 20 0.63 -16.60 -3.05
N THR A 21 1.62 -17.36 -2.55
CA THR A 21 2.88 -17.63 -3.24
C THR A 21 2.96 -19.07 -3.74
N LEU A 22 2.50 -20.01 -2.91
CA LEU A 22 2.53 -21.44 -3.19
C LEU A 22 1.80 -21.78 -4.50
N GLY A 23 2.49 -22.45 -5.42
CA GLY A 23 1.99 -22.82 -6.74
C GLY A 23 2.03 -21.69 -7.79
N PHE A 24 2.48 -20.50 -7.41
CA PHE A 24 2.62 -19.32 -8.28
C PHE A 24 4.05 -18.75 -8.29
N GLU A 25 5.02 -19.45 -7.71
CA GLU A 25 6.36 -18.95 -7.41
C GLU A 25 7.09 -18.46 -8.67
N ALA A 26 6.92 -19.16 -9.79
CA ALA A 26 7.50 -18.76 -11.06
C ALA A 26 7.02 -17.38 -11.54
N ASP A 27 5.76 -17.03 -11.21
CA ASP A 27 5.13 -15.78 -11.64
C ASP A 27 5.28 -14.66 -10.59
N VAL A 28 5.06 -14.98 -9.31
CA VAL A 28 4.94 -13.97 -8.25
C VAL A 28 6.03 -14.04 -7.19
N GLY A 29 6.97 -14.98 -7.32
CA GLY A 29 8.04 -15.19 -6.37
C GLY A 29 7.59 -15.95 -5.14
N SER A 30 8.55 -16.33 -4.31
CA SER A 30 8.38 -17.12 -3.10
C SER A 30 8.49 -16.28 -1.83
N ARG A 31 9.07 -15.08 -1.90
CA ARG A 31 9.38 -14.26 -0.73
C ARG A 31 8.22 -13.38 -0.30
N THR A 32 8.02 -13.24 1.01
CA THR A 32 7.19 -12.21 1.63
C THR A 32 7.87 -11.67 2.89
N ASN A 33 8.14 -10.37 2.92
CA ASN A 33 8.70 -9.69 4.10
C ASN A 33 7.62 -8.92 4.86
N LEU A 34 6.73 -8.24 4.15
CA LEU A 34 5.57 -7.59 4.76
C LEU A 34 4.29 -7.92 4.01
N ARG A 35 3.18 -7.92 4.74
CA ARG A 35 1.85 -8.15 4.18
C ARG A 35 0.87 -7.10 4.67
N VAL A 36 0.31 -6.31 3.75
CA VAL A 36 -0.71 -5.30 4.08
C VAL A 36 -2.09 -5.92 4.02
N LEU A 37 -2.84 -5.87 5.11
CA LEU A 37 -4.20 -6.41 5.19
C LEU A 37 -5.23 -5.28 5.27
N ASN A 38 -6.36 -5.41 4.56
CA ASN A 38 -7.56 -4.62 4.85
C ASN A 38 -8.32 -5.15 6.08
N LYS A 39 -9.41 -4.49 6.45
CA LYS A 39 -10.30 -4.90 7.53
C LYS A 39 -10.80 -6.35 7.39
N LYS A 40 -11.27 -6.75 6.20
CA LYS A 40 -11.79 -8.10 5.93
C LYS A 40 -10.72 -9.16 6.20
N TRP A 41 -9.54 -9.03 5.59
CA TRP A 41 -8.46 -10.00 5.75
C TRP A 41 -7.83 -9.98 7.13
N THR A 42 -7.82 -8.83 7.81
CA THR A 42 -7.44 -8.76 9.22
C THR A 42 -8.35 -9.64 10.07
N HIS A 43 -9.66 -9.56 9.84
CA HIS A 43 -10.64 -10.40 10.53
C HIS A 43 -10.45 -11.89 10.20
N VAL A 44 -10.32 -12.22 8.92
CA VAL A 44 -10.13 -13.60 8.46
C VAL A 44 -8.87 -14.22 9.07
N TYR A 45 -7.73 -13.54 9.02
CA TYR A 45 -6.47 -14.02 9.60
C TYR A 45 -6.56 -14.15 11.13
N GLY A 46 -7.32 -13.26 11.79
CA GLY A 46 -7.42 -13.27 13.24
C GLY A 46 -8.44 -14.26 13.81
N ALA A 47 -9.48 -14.63 13.05
CA ALA A 47 -10.63 -15.35 13.59
C ALA A 47 -10.97 -16.67 12.88
N HIS A 48 -10.66 -16.81 11.58
CA HIS A 48 -11.12 -17.94 10.78
C HIS A 48 -9.97 -18.78 10.21
N HIS A 49 -8.93 -18.12 9.70
CA HIS A 49 -7.83 -18.73 8.97
C HIS A 49 -6.46 -18.23 9.46
N PRO A 50 -6.11 -18.46 10.75
CA PRO A 50 -4.82 -18.04 11.31
C PRO A 50 -3.62 -18.72 10.65
N GLU A 51 -3.79 -19.89 10.04
CA GLU A 51 -2.78 -20.59 9.26
C GLU A 51 -2.22 -19.76 8.09
N LEU A 52 -2.97 -18.78 7.59
CA LEU A 52 -2.52 -17.87 6.54
C LEU A 52 -1.39 -16.95 7.00
N ILE A 53 -1.22 -16.73 8.31
CA ILE A 53 -0.12 -15.94 8.88
C ILE A 53 1.22 -16.61 8.58
N THR A 54 1.24 -17.93 8.46
CA THR A 54 2.43 -18.75 8.21
C THR A 54 2.47 -19.34 6.81
N ALA A 55 1.52 -18.99 5.92
CA ALA A 55 1.45 -19.57 4.58
C ALA A 55 2.72 -19.32 3.74
N ASP A 56 3.41 -18.20 3.99
CA ASP A 56 4.68 -17.87 3.32
C ASP A 56 5.91 -18.31 4.14
N TYR A 57 5.79 -19.29 5.05
CA TYR A 57 6.86 -19.72 5.96
C TYR A 57 8.19 -20.03 5.23
N PHE A 58 8.12 -20.58 4.02
CA PHE A 58 9.29 -20.89 3.20
C PHE A 58 10.14 -19.66 2.81
N SER A 59 9.62 -18.43 3.01
CA SER A 59 10.36 -17.18 2.80
C SER A 59 11.53 -16.94 3.78
N ARG A 60 11.68 -17.78 4.82
CA ARG A 60 12.83 -17.83 5.78
C ARG A 60 13.27 -16.47 6.38
N LYS A 61 12.35 -15.51 6.51
CA LYS A 61 12.60 -14.20 7.15
C LYS A 61 11.43 -13.81 8.04
N HIS A 62 11.70 -12.91 8.98
CA HIS A 62 10.68 -12.24 9.79
C HIS A 62 9.56 -11.67 8.90
N HIS A 63 8.31 -12.06 9.21
CA HIS A 63 7.14 -11.60 8.48
C HIS A 63 6.45 -10.47 9.26
N GLN A 64 6.19 -9.33 8.62
CA GLN A 64 5.43 -8.24 9.26
C GLN A 64 4.06 -8.05 8.61
N LEU A 65 3.01 -8.28 9.38
CA LEU A 65 1.64 -7.97 8.98
C LEU A 65 1.34 -6.52 9.34
N ILE A 66 1.00 -5.71 8.34
CA ILE A 66 0.55 -4.34 8.52
C ILE A 66 -0.96 -4.29 8.28
N VAL A 67 -1.74 -4.18 9.36
CA VAL A 67 -3.19 -4.10 9.24
C VAL A 67 -3.63 -2.66 9.01
N SER A 68 -4.59 -2.49 8.10
CA SER A 68 -5.08 -1.18 7.68
C SER A 68 -6.59 -1.12 7.75
N ARG A 69 -7.12 0.03 8.18
CA ARG A 69 -8.57 0.32 8.28
C ARG A 69 -9.35 -0.68 9.17
N CYS A 70 -8.71 -1.28 10.17
CA CYS A 70 -9.36 -2.14 11.18
C CYS A 70 -9.55 -1.39 12.50
N ASN A 71 -10.36 -1.94 13.41
CA ASN A 71 -10.46 -1.43 14.78
C ASN A 71 -9.49 -2.17 15.72
N VAL A 72 -9.40 -1.73 16.97
CA VAL A 72 -8.49 -2.32 17.97
C VAL A 72 -8.85 -3.77 18.30
N GLY A 73 -10.13 -4.13 18.31
CA GLY A 73 -10.58 -5.50 18.54
C GLY A 73 -10.07 -6.47 17.47
N GLU A 74 -10.19 -6.08 16.20
CA GLU A 74 -9.68 -6.86 15.07
C GLU A 74 -8.14 -6.94 15.09
N PHE A 75 -7.46 -5.85 15.42
CA PHE A 75 -6.01 -5.86 15.62
C PHE A 75 -5.59 -6.86 16.72
N LYS A 76 -6.29 -6.86 17.86
CA LYS A 76 -6.00 -7.77 18.98
C LYS A 76 -6.16 -9.23 18.56
N LYS A 77 -7.23 -9.56 17.84
CA LYS A 77 -7.47 -10.94 17.35
C LYS A 77 -6.33 -11.44 16.49
N VAL A 78 -5.92 -10.69 15.48
CA VAL A 78 -4.82 -11.09 14.60
C VAL A 78 -3.46 -11.11 15.31
N ALA A 79 -3.23 -10.21 16.28
CA ALA A 79 -2.00 -10.21 17.07
C ALA A 79 -1.89 -11.47 17.95
N VAL A 80 -2.99 -11.86 18.60
CA VAL A 80 -3.05 -13.09 19.40
C VAL A 80 -2.91 -14.33 18.50
N ALA A 81 -3.57 -14.35 17.34
CA ALA A 81 -3.43 -15.42 16.37
C ALA A 81 -1.97 -15.55 15.90
N ALA A 82 -1.32 -14.44 15.56
CA ALA A 82 0.07 -14.44 15.12
C ALA A 82 1.02 -15.00 16.19
N ALA A 83 0.87 -14.59 17.45
CA ALA A 83 1.67 -15.13 18.55
C ALA A 83 1.52 -16.64 18.67
N ARG A 84 0.27 -17.15 18.66
CA ARG A 84 -0.01 -18.59 18.70
C ARG A 84 0.60 -19.35 17.53
N MET A 85 0.50 -18.80 16.32
CA MET A 85 1.07 -19.41 15.12
C MET A 85 2.59 -19.46 15.17
N VAL A 86 3.23 -18.41 15.68
CA VAL A 86 4.68 -18.38 15.90
C VAL A 86 5.11 -19.46 16.90
N ASP A 87 4.42 -19.55 18.04
CA ASP A 87 4.71 -20.56 19.06
C ASP A 87 4.49 -22.00 18.55
N ASN A 88 3.45 -22.21 17.73
CA ASN A 88 3.19 -23.51 17.11
C ASN A 88 4.29 -23.88 16.12
N MET A 89 4.63 -22.98 15.19
CA MET A 89 5.67 -23.23 14.18
C MET A 89 7.04 -23.49 14.80
N ASN A 90 7.40 -22.76 15.85
CA ASN A 90 8.68 -22.96 16.52
C ASN A 90 8.75 -24.29 17.28
N ARG A 91 7.62 -24.83 17.73
CA ARG A 91 7.56 -26.16 18.37
C ARG A 91 7.56 -27.31 17.36
N THR A 92 6.89 -27.16 16.22
CA THR A 92 6.70 -28.27 15.27
C THR A 92 7.74 -28.29 14.14
N ALA A 93 8.19 -27.13 13.67
CA ALA A 93 9.10 -27.00 12.52
C ALA A 93 10.50 -26.48 12.90
N GLY A 94 10.71 -26.06 14.16
CA GLY A 94 11.97 -25.49 14.63
C GLY A 94 13.18 -26.43 14.50
N ALA A 95 12.97 -27.74 14.44
CA ALA A 95 14.03 -28.74 14.31
C ALA A 95 14.55 -28.92 12.86
N GLU A 96 13.74 -28.63 11.83
CA GLU A 96 14.09 -28.95 10.44
C GLU A 96 14.76 -27.79 9.67
N VAL A 97 14.62 -26.53 10.13
CA VAL A 97 14.94 -25.34 9.31
C VAL A 97 16.05 -24.44 9.88
N GLY A 98 16.55 -24.72 11.08
CA GLY A 98 17.77 -24.10 11.63
C GLY A 98 17.66 -22.63 12.08
N GLN A 99 16.47 -22.00 11.97
CA GLN A 99 16.16 -20.66 12.52
C GLN A 99 14.68 -20.58 12.95
N PRO A 100 14.35 -19.87 14.05
CA PRO A 100 12.97 -19.73 14.52
C PRO A 100 12.14 -18.87 13.57
N TYR A 101 10.88 -19.28 13.36
CA TYR A 101 9.87 -18.45 12.72
C TYR A 101 9.54 -17.25 13.60
N ASN A 102 9.29 -16.09 12.97
CA ASN A 102 8.85 -14.91 13.67
C ASN A 102 7.91 -14.08 12.79
N ALA A 103 6.76 -13.71 13.36
CA ALA A 103 5.80 -12.80 12.73
C ALA A 103 5.40 -11.68 13.70
N THR A 104 5.38 -10.43 13.22
CA THR A 104 4.84 -9.28 13.98
C THR A 104 3.62 -8.70 13.32
N VAL A 105 2.72 -8.12 14.12
CA VAL A 105 1.56 -7.38 13.64
C VAL A 105 1.71 -5.90 14.01
N ARG A 106 1.54 -5.02 13.03
CA ARG A 106 1.56 -3.56 13.22
C ARG A 106 0.29 -2.92 12.68
N PHE A 107 -0.12 -1.84 13.34
CA PHE A 107 -1.25 -1.04 12.91
C PHE A 107 -0.78 0.08 11.98
N MET A 108 -1.39 0.21 10.81
CA MET A 108 -1.12 1.32 9.89
C MET A 108 -1.65 2.63 10.48
N ALA A 109 -0.76 3.61 10.64
CA ALA A 109 -1.11 4.89 11.25
C ALA A 109 -2.30 5.57 10.54
N THR A 110 -3.28 6.01 11.32
CA THR A 110 -4.52 6.65 10.82
C THR A 110 -4.23 7.87 9.95
N ARG A 111 -3.16 8.62 10.25
CA ARG A 111 -2.73 9.77 9.44
C ARG A 111 -2.32 9.38 8.03
N LEU A 112 -1.62 8.24 7.87
CA LEU A 112 -1.22 7.74 6.56
C LEU A 112 -2.45 7.32 5.73
N VAL A 113 -3.44 6.68 6.38
CA VAL A 113 -4.74 6.36 5.76
C VAL A 113 -5.49 7.62 5.34
N ALA A 114 -5.56 8.63 6.21
CA ALA A 114 -6.25 9.88 5.94
C ALA A 114 -5.59 10.66 4.79
N HIS A 115 -4.25 10.74 4.76
CA HIS A 115 -3.52 11.41 3.68
C HIS A 115 -3.73 10.72 2.32
N ALA A 116 -3.70 9.39 2.28
CA ALA A 116 -3.98 8.65 1.04
C ALA A 116 -5.42 8.91 0.53
N ALA A 117 -6.42 8.91 1.43
CA ALA A 117 -7.80 9.21 1.06
C ALA A 117 -7.99 10.66 0.58
N ALA A 118 -7.33 11.61 1.24
CA ALA A 118 -7.34 13.02 0.84
C ALA A 118 -6.69 13.22 -0.54
N LEU A 119 -5.58 12.53 -0.82
CA LEU A 119 -4.93 12.56 -2.12
C LEU A 119 -5.89 12.10 -3.23
N ILE A 120 -6.54 10.94 -3.07
CA ILE A 120 -7.50 10.43 -4.07
C ILE A 120 -8.66 11.41 -4.25
N THR A 121 -9.19 11.95 -3.16
CA THR A 121 -10.32 12.91 -3.19
C THR A 121 -9.96 14.18 -3.94
N ASN A 122 -8.80 14.78 -3.64
CA ASN A 122 -8.34 16.00 -4.29
C ASN A 122 -7.97 15.75 -5.76
N PHE A 123 -7.26 14.66 -6.03
CA PHE A 123 -6.87 14.27 -7.39
C PHE A 123 -8.11 14.02 -8.26
N ARG A 124 -9.14 13.34 -7.74
CA ARG A 124 -10.43 13.16 -8.42
C ARG A 124 -11.01 14.49 -8.87
N ARG A 125 -11.10 15.47 -7.96
CA ARG A 125 -11.71 16.78 -8.26
C ARG A 125 -11.00 17.43 -9.45
N VAL A 126 -9.68 17.51 -9.39
CA VAL A 126 -8.84 18.12 -10.45
C VAL A 126 -8.97 17.36 -11.76
N MET A 127 -8.89 16.03 -11.72
CA MET A 127 -8.94 15.21 -12.94
C MET A 127 -10.31 15.19 -13.60
N GLN A 128 -11.40 15.28 -12.82
CA GLN A 128 -12.75 15.38 -13.37
C GLN A 128 -12.96 16.69 -14.13
N GLU A 129 -12.43 17.79 -13.58
CA GLU A 129 -12.47 19.11 -14.21
C GLU A 129 -11.58 19.17 -15.45
N ALA A 130 -10.33 18.71 -15.35
CA ALA A 130 -9.37 18.78 -16.45
C ALA A 130 -9.74 17.86 -17.63
N MET A 131 -10.21 16.65 -17.34
CA MET A 131 -10.51 15.65 -18.37
C MET A 131 -11.98 15.64 -18.80
N GLN A 132 -12.82 16.48 -18.19
CA GLN A 132 -14.27 16.55 -18.45
C GLN A 132 -14.95 15.17 -18.43
N ARG A 133 -14.48 14.28 -17.55
CA ARG A 133 -15.01 12.91 -17.41
C ARG A 133 -15.20 12.54 -15.95
N ARG A 134 -16.17 11.67 -15.68
CA ARG A 134 -16.40 11.11 -14.34
C ARG A 134 -15.60 9.83 -14.16
N TYR A 135 -15.07 9.64 -12.96
CA TYR A 135 -14.37 8.42 -12.57
C TYR A 135 -15.29 7.58 -11.70
N ARG A 136 -15.41 6.27 -12.00
CA ARG A 136 -16.32 5.43 -11.22
C ARG A 136 -15.69 5.08 -9.87
N GLY A 137 -16.55 4.65 -8.94
CA GLY A 137 -16.12 4.18 -7.62
C GLY A 137 -15.96 5.28 -6.59
N GLY A 138 -15.62 4.89 -5.37
CA GLY A 138 -15.45 5.82 -4.24
C GLY A 138 -14.03 6.39 -4.12
N ASN A 139 -13.80 7.09 -3.01
CA ASN A 139 -12.52 7.72 -2.67
C ASN A 139 -11.71 6.94 -1.63
N ALA A 140 -12.19 5.76 -1.22
CA ALA A 140 -11.43 4.93 -0.29
C ALA A 140 -10.22 4.34 -1.03
N PRO A 141 -8.98 4.50 -0.53
CA PRO A 141 -7.83 3.84 -1.13
C PRO A 141 -7.93 2.32 -1.08
N SER A 142 -7.54 1.63 -2.15
CA SER A 142 -7.37 0.19 -2.16
C SER A 142 -6.23 -0.27 -1.23
N SER A 143 -6.20 -1.55 -0.83
CA SER A 143 -5.03 -2.10 -0.12
C SER A 143 -3.75 -1.97 -0.96
N GLY A 144 -3.88 -2.12 -2.29
CA GLY A 144 -2.87 -1.82 -3.30
C GLY A 144 -2.22 -0.46 -3.07
N PHE A 145 -3.04 0.58 -3.19
CA PHE A 145 -2.60 1.96 -3.05
C PHE A 145 -2.02 2.25 -1.68
N MET A 146 -2.60 1.68 -0.62
CA MET A 146 -2.06 1.85 0.74
C MET A 146 -0.69 1.21 0.93
N ALA A 147 -0.43 0.06 0.30
CA ALA A 147 0.89 -0.57 0.32
C ALA A 147 1.93 0.29 -0.42
N VAL A 148 1.56 0.87 -1.58
CA VAL A 148 2.42 1.80 -2.32
C VAL A 148 2.70 3.05 -1.48
N PHE A 149 1.66 3.64 -0.87
CA PHE A 149 1.80 4.85 -0.05
C PHE A 149 2.66 4.62 1.20
N TYR A 150 2.61 3.41 1.76
CA TYR A 150 3.55 2.99 2.81
C TYR A 150 4.99 2.83 2.27
N ALA A 151 5.17 2.17 1.13
CA ALA A 151 6.48 1.95 0.53
C ALA A 151 7.18 3.27 0.18
N LEU A 152 6.46 4.27 -0.35
CA LEU A 152 6.98 5.61 -0.64
C LEU A 152 7.58 6.32 0.58
N GLN A 153 7.20 5.92 1.79
CA GLN A 153 7.70 6.50 3.05
C GLN A 153 8.89 5.73 3.63
N ARG A 154 9.19 4.53 3.11
CA ARG A 154 10.11 3.56 3.74
C ARG A 154 11.20 3.03 2.83
N CYS A 155 11.00 3.10 1.52
CA CYS A 155 11.83 2.44 0.53
C CYS A 155 12.43 3.48 -0.43
N ARG A 156 13.63 3.20 -0.95
CA ARG A 156 14.28 4.06 -1.95
C ARG A 156 13.78 3.75 -3.35
N ASN A 157 13.94 2.50 -3.74
CA ASN A 157 13.55 2.01 -5.06
C ASN A 157 12.33 1.13 -4.88
N ILE A 158 11.26 1.46 -5.60
CA ILE A 158 9.97 0.77 -5.49
C ILE A 158 9.61 0.23 -6.86
N THR A 159 9.38 -1.08 -6.93
CA THR A 159 8.88 -1.74 -8.14
C THR A 159 7.51 -2.34 -7.87
N LEU A 160 6.53 -1.97 -8.70
CA LEU A 160 5.15 -2.42 -8.59
C LEU A 160 4.89 -3.55 -9.59
N PHE A 161 4.40 -4.68 -9.09
CA PHE A 161 4.03 -5.85 -9.88
C PHE A 161 2.56 -6.19 -9.70
N GLY A 162 1.87 -6.56 -10.77
CA GLY A 162 0.47 -6.98 -10.72
C GLY A 162 -0.47 -5.86 -10.26
N PHE A 163 -0.25 -4.64 -10.77
CA PHE A 163 -1.17 -3.51 -10.64
C PHE A 163 -1.75 -3.18 -12.01
N SER A 164 -3.06 -3.30 -12.17
CA SER A 164 -3.77 -2.71 -13.31
C SER A 164 -4.27 -1.32 -13.02
N LEU A 165 -4.43 -0.59 -14.12
CA LEU A 165 -4.96 0.75 -14.20
C LEU A 165 -6.41 0.74 -14.71
N ASP A 166 -6.92 -0.44 -15.06
CA ASP A 166 -8.25 -0.63 -15.65
C ASP A 166 -9.30 -0.93 -14.58
N GLU A 167 -10.50 -0.39 -14.78
CA GLU A 167 -11.66 -0.70 -13.94
C GLU A 167 -12.34 -1.99 -14.38
N CYS A 168 -11.83 -3.14 -13.93
CA CYS A 168 -12.50 -4.42 -14.11
C CYS A 168 -13.70 -4.57 -13.14
N ARG A 169 -14.84 -3.94 -13.48
CA ARG A 169 -16.03 -3.87 -12.61
C ARG A 169 -17.28 -4.58 -13.12
N SER A 170 -17.44 -4.77 -14.43
CA SER A 170 -18.74 -5.13 -15.02
C SER A 170 -18.68 -6.23 -16.10
N GLY A 171 -17.67 -7.11 -16.04
CA GLY A 171 -17.40 -8.07 -17.14
C GLY A 171 -16.64 -7.41 -18.30
N GLY A 172 -16.14 -8.22 -19.23
CA GLY A 172 -15.31 -7.75 -20.36
C GLY A 172 -13.86 -7.40 -19.99
N CYS A 173 -13.39 -7.85 -18.82
CA CYS A 173 -12.01 -7.65 -18.44
C CYS A 173 -11.12 -8.53 -19.32
N VAL A 174 -10.07 -7.92 -19.88
CA VAL A 174 -9.08 -8.65 -20.68
C VAL A 174 -8.46 -9.79 -19.87
N ARG A 175 -8.37 -9.64 -18.54
CA ARG A 175 -7.75 -10.60 -17.63
C ARG A 175 -8.52 -10.80 -16.32
N PRO A 176 -8.29 -11.94 -15.62
CA PRO A 176 -8.85 -12.20 -14.30
C PRO A 176 -8.44 -11.14 -13.26
N TYR A 177 -9.32 -10.90 -12.28
CA TYR A 177 -9.13 -9.89 -11.24
C TYR A 177 -7.96 -10.19 -10.29
N HIS A 178 -7.77 -11.47 -9.95
CA HIS A 178 -6.62 -11.97 -9.22
C HIS A 178 -5.83 -12.94 -10.10
N TYR A 179 -4.54 -13.11 -9.81
CA TYR A 179 -3.73 -14.16 -10.43
C TYR A 179 -4.04 -15.57 -9.89
N PHE A 180 -4.96 -15.69 -8.92
CA PHE A 180 -5.37 -16.92 -8.25
C PHE A 180 -6.89 -16.97 -8.09
N PHE A 181 -7.43 -18.17 -7.86
CA PHE A 181 -8.88 -18.41 -7.83
C PHE A 181 -9.41 -18.90 -6.47
N ASN A 182 -8.58 -19.55 -5.64
CA ASN A 182 -9.03 -20.30 -4.46
C ASN A 182 -9.38 -19.43 -3.23
N TYR A 183 -9.20 -18.11 -3.30
CA TYR A 183 -9.48 -17.19 -2.18
C TYR A 183 -10.07 -15.85 -2.64
N PRO A 184 -11.29 -15.82 -3.22
CA PRO A 184 -11.86 -14.60 -3.79
C PRO A 184 -11.97 -13.45 -2.75
N ASP A 185 -11.33 -12.30 -3.02
CA ASP A 185 -11.44 -11.08 -2.18
C ASP A 185 -12.84 -10.47 -2.25
N SER A 186 -13.51 -10.67 -3.39
CA SER A 186 -14.88 -10.25 -3.66
C SER A 186 -15.71 -11.47 -4.05
N GLU A 187 -16.95 -11.57 -3.57
CA GLU A 187 -17.92 -12.62 -3.93
C GLU A 187 -18.09 -12.83 -5.45
N TRP A 188 -17.66 -11.84 -6.26
CA TRP A 188 -17.83 -11.81 -7.71
C TRP A 188 -16.52 -11.72 -8.52
N LEU A 189 -15.34 -11.87 -7.88
CA LEU A 189 -14.02 -11.67 -8.53
C LEU A 189 -13.92 -10.32 -9.30
N ARG A 190 -14.35 -9.21 -8.69
CA ARG A 190 -14.44 -7.87 -9.31
C ARG A 190 -13.95 -6.78 -8.36
N ALA A 191 -13.53 -5.66 -8.96
CA ALA A 191 -13.14 -4.44 -8.27
C ALA A 191 -14.25 -3.92 -7.33
N HIS A 192 -13.96 -3.79 -6.04
CA HIS A 192 -14.91 -3.29 -5.05
C HIS A 192 -15.34 -1.83 -5.33
N ALA A 193 -16.62 -1.52 -5.13
CA ALA A 193 -17.21 -0.24 -5.50
C ALA A 193 -16.59 0.97 -4.77
N SER A 194 -16.06 0.75 -3.56
CA SER A 194 -15.48 1.82 -2.72
C SER A 194 -14.19 2.45 -3.26
N HIS A 195 -13.48 1.77 -4.16
CA HIS A 195 -12.17 2.20 -4.69
C HIS A 195 -12.30 2.71 -6.11
N SER A 196 -11.51 3.69 -6.53
CA SER A 196 -11.44 4.10 -7.93
C SER A 196 -10.11 3.65 -8.52
N PHE A 197 -10.09 2.44 -9.08
CA PHE A 197 -8.87 1.84 -9.65
C PHE A 197 -8.32 2.64 -10.84
N SER A 198 -9.19 3.29 -11.63
CA SER A 198 -8.74 4.19 -12.70
C SER A 198 -8.01 5.42 -12.16
N LEU A 199 -8.50 6.04 -11.09
CA LEU A 199 -7.83 7.19 -10.46
C LEU A 199 -6.54 6.78 -9.76
N GLU A 200 -6.56 5.69 -9.01
CA GLU A 200 -5.35 5.14 -8.39
C GLU A 200 -4.30 4.81 -9.48
N GLY A 201 -4.74 4.20 -10.58
CA GLY A 201 -3.88 3.89 -11.72
C GLY A 201 -3.23 5.13 -12.33
N LEU A 202 -3.99 6.20 -12.57
CA LEU A 202 -3.42 7.46 -13.06
C LEU A 202 -2.37 8.05 -12.11
N ILE A 203 -2.58 7.93 -10.79
CA ILE A 203 -1.58 8.37 -9.81
C ILE A 203 -0.32 7.51 -9.90
N LEU A 204 -0.45 6.18 -10.02
CA LEU A 204 0.68 5.27 -10.17
C LEU A 204 1.44 5.51 -11.47
N GLU A 205 0.75 5.81 -12.58
CA GLU A 205 1.38 6.21 -13.84
C GLU A 205 2.15 7.52 -13.70
N ALA A 206 1.56 8.53 -13.05
CA ALA A 206 2.24 9.79 -12.80
C ALA A 206 3.51 9.58 -11.95
N LEU A 207 3.45 8.73 -10.91
CA LEU A 207 4.61 8.38 -10.10
C LEU A 207 5.68 7.60 -10.88
N HIS A 208 5.26 6.76 -11.84
CA HIS A 208 6.17 6.08 -12.75
C HIS A 208 6.86 7.06 -13.71
N LEU A 209 6.11 7.92 -14.38
CA LEU A 209 6.63 8.92 -15.32
C LEU A 209 7.56 9.93 -14.63
N THR A 210 7.29 10.26 -13.37
CA THR A 210 8.14 11.14 -12.54
C THR A 210 9.27 10.40 -11.83
N ARG A 211 9.50 9.11 -12.15
CA ARG A 211 10.60 8.28 -11.64
C ARG A 211 10.62 8.16 -10.12
N ARG A 212 9.45 8.16 -9.49
CA ARG A 212 9.29 7.95 -8.03
C ARG A 212 9.08 6.47 -7.69
N LEU A 213 8.63 5.67 -8.66
CA LEU A 213 8.54 4.22 -8.60
C LEU A 213 8.61 3.64 -10.02
N CYS A 214 8.87 2.34 -10.13
CA CYS A 214 8.72 1.58 -11.37
C CYS A 214 7.36 0.87 -11.35
N LEU A 215 6.54 1.07 -12.39
CA LEU A 215 5.31 0.31 -12.60
C LEU A 215 5.54 -0.69 -13.74
N VAL A 216 5.62 -1.98 -13.41
CA VAL A 216 5.83 -3.03 -14.42
C VAL A 216 4.53 -3.28 -15.16
N LYS A 217 4.47 -2.86 -16.44
CA LYS A 217 3.31 -3.09 -17.32
C LYS A 217 3.51 -4.33 -18.18
N HIS A 218 2.48 -5.16 -18.33
CA HIS A 218 2.53 -6.43 -19.06
C HIS A 218 2.84 -6.32 -20.57
N HIS A 219 2.73 -5.13 -21.17
CA HIS A 219 3.01 -4.89 -22.60
C HIS A 219 4.40 -4.31 -22.86
N LEU A 220 5.15 -3.98 -21.82
CA LEU A 220 6.53 -3.55 -21.96
C LEU A 220 7.42 -4.79 -21.86
N ASN A 221 8.23 -5.01 -22.88
CA ASN A 221 9.21 -6.09 -22.91
C ASN A 221 10.11 -5.96 -21.67
N LEU A 222 10.06 -6.97 -20.78
CA LEU A 222 10.89 -7.08 -19.58
C LEU A 222 12.40 -7.18 -19.89
N SER A 223 12.77 -7.22 -21.16
CA SER A 223 14.14 -7.18 -21.65
C SER A 223 14.76 -5.78 -21.68
N ASP A 224 14.00 -4.72 -21.35
CA ASP A 224 14.57 -3.38 -21.18
C ASP A 224 14.55 -2.90 -19.71
N PRO A 225 15.57 -3.31 -18.92
CA PRO A 225 15.77 -2.82 -17.55
C PRO A 225 16.05 -1.32 -17.46
N SER A 226 16.28 -0.61 -18.58
CA SER A 226 16.47 0.85 -18.58
C SER A 226 15.18 1.64 -18.28
N SER A 227 14.00 1.01 -18.41
CA SER A 227 12.71 1.62 -18.04
C SER A 227 12.50 1.74 -16.53
N CYS A 228 13.27 1.01 -15.72
CA CYS A 228 13.10 0.94 -14.25
C CYS A 228 14.40 1.02 -13.43
N ALA A 229 15.55 1.25 -14.06
CA ALA A 229 16.79 1.58 -13.37
C ALA A 229 16.76 3.04 -12.86
N PHE A 230 16.15 3.26 -11.69
CA PHE A 230 16.10 4.58 -11.05
C PHE A 230 17.00 4.62 -9.83
N SER A 231 17.83 5.66 -9.73
CA SER A 231 18.53 6.03 -8.50
C SER A 231 17.93 7.34 -7.97
N ILE A 232 17.55 7.38 -6.70
CA ILE A 232 17.06 8.61 -6.03
C ILE A 232 18.06 9.77 -6.16
N ALA A 233 19.37 9.48 -6.27
CA ALA A 233 20.39 10.50 -6.45
C ALA A 233 20.30 11.22 -7.81
N ALA A 234 19.55 10.68 -8.77
CA ALA A 234 19.34 11.28 -10.09
C ALA A 234 18.06 12.11 -10.20
N ILE A 235 17.33 12.33 -9.09
CA ILE A 235 16.19 13.24 -9.05
C ILE A 235 16.75 14.66 -8.81
N PRO A 236 16.63 15.60 -9.78
CA PRO A 236 16.98 16.99 -9.52
C PRO A 236 16.16 17.49 -8.33
N GLU A 237 16.81 18.14 -7.36
CA GLU A 237 16.18 18.59 -6.10
C GLU A 237 14.97 19.51 -6.29
N ALA A 238 14.75 20.01 -7.51
CA ALA A 238 13.46 20.41 -7.99
C ALA A 238 13.41 20.15 -9.49
N ALA A 239 12.69 19.12 -9.93
CA ALA A 239 12.13 19.17 -11.27
C ALA A 239 11.15 20.34 -11.26
N ASP A 240 11.51 21.43 -11.93
CA ASP A 240 10.65 22.60 -12.11
C ASP A 240 9.43 22.18 -12.94
N LEU A 241 8.38 21.75 -12.24
CA LEU A 241 7.11 21.33 -12.81
C LEU A 241 6.37 22.49 -13.51
N SER A 242 6.85 23.73 -13.41
CA SER A 242 6.29 24.88 -14.15
C SER A 242 6.47 24.74 -15.67
N ARG A 243 7.40 23.88 -16.13
CA ARG A 243 7.65 23.62 -17.55
C ARG A 243 6.69 22.59 -18.16
N TYR A 244 6.05 21.76 -17.34
CA TYR A 244 4.95 20.91 -17.81
C TYR A 244 3.68 21.76 -17.96
N ARG A 245 3.58 22.47 -19.09
CA ARG A 245 2.34 23.14 -19.48
C ARG A 245 1.28 22.09 -19.80
N LEU A 246 0.36 21.87 -18.87
CA LEU A 246 -0.97 21.36 -19.21
C LEU A 246 -1.55 22.31 -20.29
N PRO A 247 -2.11 21.80 -21.40
CA PRO A 247 -2.65 22.65 -22.46
C PRO A 247 -3.72 23.59 -21.90
N HIS A 248 -3.37 24.89 -21.89
CA HIS A 248 -4.16 26.08 -21.57
C HIS A 248 -5.14 26.00 -20.38
N TYR A 249 -4.59 26.06 -19.17
CA TYR A 249 -5.34 26.54 -17.99
C TYR A 249 -5.32 28.08 -17.96
N LYS A 250 -6.46 28.74 -18.19
CA LYS A 250 -6.63 30.14 -17.75
C LYS A 250 -6.73 30.07 -16.23
N MET A 251 -5.69 30.53 -15.52
CA MET A 251 -5.81 30.83 -14.09
C MET A 251 -6.98 31.81 -13.90
N MET A 252 -8.09 31.31 -13.41
CA MET A 252 -9.16 32.16 -12.90
C MET A 252 -8.60 32.84 -11.66
N LYS A 253 -8.27 34.13 -11.77
CA LYS A 253 -7.94 34.97 -10.62
C LYS A 253 -9.07 34.81 -9.61
N LEU A 254 -8.76 34.31 -8.42
CA LEU A 254 -9.65 34.41 -7.27
C LEU A 254 -10.00 35.89 -7.11
N ALA A 255 -11.29 36.21 -7.24
CA ALA A 255 -11.80 37.54 -6.99
C ALA A 255 -11.54 37.90 -5.51
N PRO A 256 -10.98 39.07 -5.21
CA PRO A 256 -10.81 39.51 -3.83
C PRO A 256 -12.10 40.18 -3.37
N ASP A 257 -13.08 39.40 -2.91
CA ASP A 257 -14.11 39.92 -1.99
C ASP A 257 -14.91 38.79 -1.35
N VAL A 258 -14.47 38.35 -0.16
CA VAL A 258 -15.38 37.83 0.85
C VAL A 258 -14.98 38.50 2.16
N ARG A 259 -15.68 39.59 2.48
CA ARG A 259 -15.58 40.27 3.77
C ARG A 259 -15.78 39.24 4.88
N ALA A 260 -14.83 39.21 5.80
CA ALA A 260 -14.92 38.46 7.04
C ALA A 260 -16.16 38.92 7.82
N HIS A 261 -17.14 38.03 8.01
CA HIS A 261 -18.09 38.17 9.11
C HIS A 261 -17.48 37.51 10.36
N PRO A 262 -17.34 38.23 11.48
CA PRO A 262 -16.81 37.64 12.70
C PRO A 262 -17.87 36.70 13.30
N MET A 263 -17.54 35.41 13.41
CA MET A 263 -18.28 34.51 14.27
C MET A 263 -18.04 34.91 15.72
N ARG A 264 -19.13 35.27 16.43
CA ARG A 264 -19.15 35.39 17.89
C ARG A 264 -18.83 34.03 18.51
N LEU A 265 -17.80 34.00 19.34
CA LEU A 265 -17.53 32.90 20.28
C LEU A 265 -18.34 33.18 21.54
N ASP A 266 -19.42 32.42 21.75
CA ASP A 266 -20.04 32.35 23.07
C ASP A 266 -19.25 31.40 23.97
N SER A 267 -18.85 31.95 25.10
CA SER A 267 -18.10 31.34 26.19
C SER A 267 -18.99 30.54 27.12
N THR A 268 -18.61 29.30 27.49
CA THR A 268 -18.36 28.83 28.88
C THR A 268 -18.11 27.30 28.94
N PRO A 269 -17.46 26.78 30.01
CA PRO A 269 -16.38 25.79 29.91
C PRO A 269 -16.71 24.44 30.57
N VAL A 270 -15.87 23.41 30.36
CA VAL A 270 -15.55 22.38 31.39
C VAL A 270 -14.30 21.58 30.97
N MET A 271 -13.39 21.42 31.94
CA MET A 271 -12.22 20.53 32.02
C MET A 271 -10.95 20.87 31.23
N GLN A 272 -10.20 21.84 31.77
CA GLN A 272 -8.75 21.69 31.93
C GLN A 272 -8.47 21.09 33.31
N GLN A 273 -7.88 19.89 33.35
CA GLN A 273 -6.90 19.52 34.37
C GLN A 273 -6.13 18.28 33.91
N GLN A 274 -4.82 18.31 34.17
CA GLN A 274 -3.80 17.28 33.90
C GLN A 274 -3.02 17.41 32.58
N GLN A 275 -2.21 18.47 32.51
CA GLN A 275 -0.92 18.37 31.84
C GLN A 275 0.13 19.19 32.59
N GLN A 276 0.71 18.60 33.63
CA GLN A 276 2.01 19.00 34.14
C GLN A 276 2.57 17.82 34.92
N GLN A 277 3.48 17.06 34.29
CA GLN A 277 4.76 16.69 34.91
C GLN A 277 5.67 15.94 33.94
N GLN A 278 6.95 16.27 34.06
CA GLN A 278 8.17 15.56 33.63
C GLN A 278 8.78 15.86 32.26
N MET A 279 9.75 16.76 32.29
CA MET A 279 11.01 16.63 31.55
C MET A 279 11.99 15.72 32.32
N GLN A 280 12.71 14.84 31.64
CA GLN A 280 14.17 14.86 31.42
C GLN A 280 14.68 13.53 30.82
N SER A 281 15.57 13.65 29.84
CA SER A 281 16.19 12.59 29.02
C SER A 281 17.24 11.76 29.79
N PRO A 282 17.79 10.67 29.21
CA PRO A 282 18.96 10.82 28.32
C PRO A 282 18.91 10.00 27.02
N GLN A 283 19.71 10.48 26.07
CA GLN A 283 20.02 9.90 24.75
C GLN A 283 20.53 8.46 24.85
N HIS A 284 20.16 7.59 23.90
CA HIS A 284 21.11 6.68 23.24
C HIS A 284 20.63 6.18 21.87
N GLN A 285 21.51 6.44 20.89
CA GLN A 285 21.81 5.74 19.64
C GLN A 285 20.69 5.21 18.73
N LYS A 286 20.59 5.88 17.56
CA LYS A 286 20.01 5.37 16.32
C LYS A 286 20.70 4.06 15.89
N PRO A 287 19.97 3.04 15.41
CA PRO A 287 20.44 2.29 14.26
C PRO A 287 20.06 3.09 13.01
N GLY A 288 21.06 3.59 12.29
CA GLY A 288 20.89 4.08 10.94
C GLY A 288 20.36 2.93 10.07
N GLY A 289 19.05 2.89 9.87
CA GLY A 289 18.45 2.00 8.88
C GLY A 289 18.82 2.51 7.50
N THR A 290 19.73 1.82 6.83
CA THR A 290 19.89 1.95 5.38
C THR A 290 18.53 1.64 4.74
N LEU A 291 17.94 2.63 4.07
CA LEU A 291 16.67 2.45 3.35
C LEU A 291 16.86 1.39 2.25
N SER A 292 15.95 0.43 2.19
CA SER A 292 16.01 -0.75 1.31
C SER A 292 15.27 -0.56 -0.02
N GLU A 293 15.52 -1.47 -0.97
CA GLU A 293 14.69 -1.65 -2.16
C GLU A 293 13.44 -2.49 -1.86
N ALA A 294 12.29 -2.13 -2.43
CA ALA A 294 11.04 -2.86 -2.22
C ALA A 294 10.31 -3.22 -3.50
N ALA A 295 9.97 -4.50 -3.63
CA ALA A 295 8.92 -4.95 -4.55
C ALA A 295 7.57 -4.89 -3.82
N VAL A 296 6.60 -4.18 -4.38
CA VAL A 296 5.20 -4.29 -3.94
C VAL A 296 4.47 -5.15 -4.96
N ALA A 297 4.19 -6.38 -4.56
CA ALA A 297 3.40 -7.33 -5.32
C ALA A 297 1.94 -7.23 -4.86
N ALA A 298 1.11 -6.59 -5.67
CA ALA A 298 -0.33 -6.61 -5.46
C ALA A 298 -0.95 -7.82 -6.17
N ALA A 299 -1.98 -8.38 -5.56
CA ALA A 299 -2.91 -9.24 -6.27
C ALA A 299 -3.94 -8.35 -6.99
N GLY A 300 -3.60 -7.76 -8.14
CA GLY A 300 -4.55 -6.88 -8.83
C GLY A 300 -4.34 -6.76 -10.34
N ILE A 301 -5.09 -7.58 -11.10
CA ILE A 301 -5.33 -7.51 -12.55
C ILE A 301 -4.05 -7.48 -13.40
N SER A 302 -3.83 -8.56 -14.14
CA SER A 302 -2.76 -8.61 -15.15
C SER A 302 -3.12 -7.85 -16.42
#